data_AF-A0A257JTV0-F1
#
_entry.id   AF-A0A257JTV0-F1
#
_cell.length_a   1.000
_cell.length_b   1.000
_cell.length_c   1.000
_cell.angle_alpha   90.00
_cell.angle_beta   90.00
_cell.angle_gamma   90.00
#
_symmetry.space_group_name_H-M   'P 1'
#
loop_
_entity.id
_entity.type
_entity.pdbx_description
1 polymer ?
#
loop_
_entity_poly.entity_id
_entity_poly.type
_entity_poly.pdbx_seq_one_letter_code
_entity_poly.pdbx_strand_id
1 'polypeptide(L)'
;ALLAVHGIQRRTLWSTPHFLAALAAVSTTDAVTTLSRAFAARFADQFDLVLRRPPIDNPSLGIVLVMAQARGHDPLMAWVADQVKLAATEVYAATSSR
;
A
#
# COMPACT_ATOMS: atom_id res chain seq x y z
N ALA A 1 -13.72 6.23 4.96
CA ALA A 1 -14.97 6.38 4.18
C ALA A 1 -15.47 5.03 3.65
N LEU A 2 -14.65 4.24 2.92
CA LEU A 2 -15.10 2.99 2.26
C LEU A 2 -15.84 1.99 3.19
N LEU A 3 -15.29 1.68 4.37
CA LEU A 3 -15.95 0.75 5.31
C LEU A 3 -17.34 1.25 5.75
N ALA A 4 -17.49 2.55 6.02
CA ALA A 4 -18.76 3.15 6.43
C ALA A 4 -19.79 3.12 5.30
N VAL A 5 -19.37 3.29 4.05
CA VAL A 5 -20.25 3.16 2.86
C VAL A 5 -20.85 1.75 2.77
N HIS A 6 -20.10 0.72 3.16
CA HIS A 6 -20.59 -0.67 3.21
C HIS A 6 -21.27 -1.05 4.54
N GLY A 7 -21.54 -0.08 5.43
CA GLY A 7 -22.14 -0.35 6.74
C GLY A 7 -21.27 -1.16 7.70
N ILE A 8 -19.98 -1.35 7.37
CA ILE A 8 -19.05 -2.13 8.18
C ILE A 8 -18.51 -1.26 9.29
N GLN A 9 -18.82 -1.65 10.53
CA GLN A 9 -18.23 -1.05 11.71
C GLN A 9 -16.97 -1.79 12.13
N ARG A 10 -15.99 -1.03 12.63
CA ARG A 10 -14.78 -1.59 13.23
C ARG A 10 -14.50 -0.91 14.56
N ARG A 11 -13.95 -1.65 15.51
CA ARG A 11 -13.35 -1.09 16.72
C ARG A 11 -11.92 -0.68 16.43
N THR A 12 -11.63 0.62 16.49
CA THR A 12 -10.26 1.12 16.27
C THR A 12 -9.52 1.07 17.60
N LEU A 13 -8.55 0.15 17.73
CA LEU A 13 -7.71 0.02 18.93
C LEU A 13 -6.61 1.07 18.97
N TRP A 14 -6.00 1.35 17.82
CA TRP A 14 -4.90 2.30 17.67
C TRP A 14 -4.82 2.81 16.23
N SER A 15 -4.19 3.96 16.04
CA SER A 15 -3.99 4.59 14.72
C SER A 15 -2.61 5.24 14.66
N THR A 16 -1.93 5.07 13.53
CA THR A 16 -0.59 5.63 13.28
C THR A 16 -0.48 6.07 11.80
N PRO A 17 0.26 7.14 11.49
CA PRO A 17 0.57 7.50 10.10
C PRO A 17 1.68 6.62 9.49
N HIS A 18 2.30 5.72 10.24
CA HIS A 18 3.45 4.93 9.80
C HIS A 18 3.12 3.45 9.63
N PHE A 19 3.27 2.91 8.41
CA PHE A 19 2.90 1.52 8.11
C PHE A 19 3.73 0.49 8.85
N LEU A 20 5.04 0.71 9.04
CA LEU A 20 5.89 -0.21 9.81
C LEU A 20 5.47 -0.30 11.28
N ALA A 21 5.08 0.84 11.87
CA ALA A 21 4.59 0.85 13.24
C ALA A 21 3.25 0.09 13.36
N ALA A 22 2.38 0.18 12.35
CA ALA A 22 1.15 -0.60 12.29
C ALA A 22 1.43 -2.11 12.21
N LEU A 23 2.41 -2.54 11.39
CA LEU A 23 2.83 -3.95 11.30
C LEU A 23 3.38 -4.45 12.64
N ALA A 24 4.28 -3.69 13.26
CA ALA A 24 4.85 -4.04 14.56
C ALA A 24 3.78 -4.18 15.66
N ALA A 25 2.74 -3.34 15.64
CA ALA A 25 1.66 -3.44 16.62
C ALA A 25 0.77 -4.66 16.40
N VAL A 26 0.44 -5.01 15.15
CA VAL A 26 -0.38 -6.21 14.88
C VAL A 26 0.41 -7.51 15.02
N SER A 27 1.75 -7.49 14.90
CA SER A 27 2.57 -8.68 15.12
C SER A 27 2.65 -9.10 16.60
N THR A 28 2.30 -8.21 17.53
CA THR A 28 2.36 -8.48 18.98
C THR A 28 1.00 -8.44 19.66
N THR A 29 -0.10 -8.42 18.90
CA THR A 29 -1.46 -8.33 19.43
C THR A 29 -2.44 -9.15 18.58
N ASP A 30 -3.67 -9.34 19.06
CA ASP A 30 -4.76 -9.94 18.29
C ASP A 30 -5.46 -8.93 17.35
N ALA A 31 -4.84 -7.77 17.12
CA ALA A 31 -5.37 -6.77 16.22
C ALA A 31 -5.09 -7.13 14.75
N VAL A 32 -5.88 -6.55 13.85
CA VAL A 32 -5.66 -6.66 12.40
C VAL A 32 -5.60 -5.27 11.78
N THR A 33 -4.93 -5.16 10.64
CA THR A 33 -4.84 -3.92 9.87
C THR A 33 -5.09 -4.17 8.38
N THR A 34 -5.46 -3.11 7.66
CA THR A 34 -5.70 -3.16 6.20
C THR A 34 -4.73 -2.21 5.52
N LEU A 35 -3.89 -2.75 4.64
CA LEU A 35 -2.78 -2.05 4.00
C LEU A 35 -2.72 -2.41 2.50
N SER A 36 -1.85 -1.72 1.76
CA SER A 36 -1.47 -2.14 0.40
C SER A 36 -0.88 -3.56 0.42
N ARG A 37 -1.32 -4.41 -0.52
CA ARG A 37 -0.79 -5.77 -0.67
C ARG A 37 0.71 -5.77 -1.00
N ALA A 38 1.17 -4.87 -1.88
CA ALA A 38 2.58 -4.76 -2.25
C ALA A 38 3.46 -4.46 -1.01
N PHE A 39 2.97 -3.58 -0.13
CA PHE A 39 3.67 -3.28 1.12
C PHE A 39 3.62 -4.46 2.09
N ALA A 40 2.43 -5.04 2.32
CA ALA A 40 2.27 -6.12 3.27
C ALA A 40 3.07 -7.38 2.89
N ALA A 41 3.11 -7.73 1.59
CA ALA A 41 3.90 -8.86 1.09
C ALA A 41 5.41 -8.70 1.29
N ARG A 42 5.91 -7.45 1.32
CA ARG A 42 7.33 -7.17 1.53
C ARG A 42 7.83 -7.47 2.94
N PHE A 43 6.92 -7.44 3.92
CA PHE A 43 7.24 -7.47 5.35
C PHE A 43 6.50 -8.57 6.13
N ALA A 44 5.58 -9.29 5.50
CA ALA A 44 4.80 -10.37 6.13
C ALA A 44 5.71 -11.36 6.87
N ASP A 45 6.71 -11.91 6.18
CA ASP A 45 7.64 -12.88 6.76
C ASP A 45 8.49 -12.28 7.89
N GLN A 46 8.89 -11.01 7.77
CA GLN A 46 9.71 -10.34 8.79
C GLN A 46 8.96 -10.13 10.11
N PHE A 47 7.65 -9.91 10.06
CA PHE A 47 6.81 -9.68 11.23
C PHE A 47 6.00 -10.92 11.65
N ASP A 48 6.24 -12.08 11.00
CA ASP A 48 5.47 -13.32 11.20
C ASP A 48 3.94 -13.10 11.03
N LEU A 49 3.56 -12.39 9.97
CA LEU A 49 2.18 -12.00 9.70
C LEU A 49 1.60 -12.76 8.50
N VAL A 50 0.34 -13.16 8.64
CA VAL A 50 -0.42 -13.78 7.53
C VAL A 50 -1.22 -12.73 6.75
N LEU A 51 -1.21 -12.85 5.42
CA LEU A 51 -2.02 -12.00 4.55
C LEU A 51 -3.39 -12.63 4.30
N ARG A 52 -4.45 -11.84 4.50
CA ARG A 52 -5.84 -12.20 4.19
C ARG A 52 -6.44 -11.19 3.22
N ARG A 53 -7.35 -11.66 2.35
CA ARG A 53 -8.13 -10.77 1.49
C ARG A 53 -9.13 -10.00 2.38
N PRO A 54 -9.27 -8.67 2.24
CA PRO A 54 -10.25 -7.92 3.01
C PRO A 54 -11.67 -8.36 2.64
N PRO A 55 -12.66 -8.22 3.55
CA PRO A 55 -14.05 -8.63 3.33
C PRO A 55 -14.83 -7.67 2.40
N ILE A 56 -14.14 -6.71 1.79
CA ILE A 56 -14.67 -5.75 0.83
C ILE A 56 -13.79 -5.74 -0.40
N ASP A 57 -14.40 -5.67 -1.57
CA ASP A 57 -13.67 -5.46 -2.80
C ASP A 57 -12.98 -4.10 -2.74
N ASN A 58 -11.66 -4.15 -2.71
CA ASN A 58 -10.85 -2.96 -2.55
C ASN A 58 -10.58 -2.36 -3.95
N PRO A 59 -10.98 -1.11 -4.21
CA PRO A 59 -10.59 -0.46 -5.46
C PRO A 59 -9.07 -0.37 -5.54
N SER A 60 -8.52 -0.60 -6.74
CA SER A 60 -7.10 -0.40 -6.99
C SER A 60 -6.73 1.05 -6.62
N LEU A 61 -5.83 1.20 -5.65
CA LEU A 61 -5.26 2.48 -5.29
C LEU A 61 -4.15 2.80 -6.30
N GLY A 62 -4.47 3.61 -7.31
CA GLY A 62 -3.48 4.05 -8.29
C GLY A 62 -2.38 4.87 -7.63
N ILE A 63 -1.12 4.56 -7.98
CA ILE A 63 0.03 5.39 -7.60
C ILE A 63 0.35 6.32 -8.76
N VAL A 64 0.48 7.60 -8.45
CA VAL A 64 0.81 8.63 -9.42
C VAL A 64 2.15 9.25 -9.07
N LEU A 65 3.01 9.38 -10.09
CA LEU A 65 4.22 10.18 -9.98
C LEU A 65 3.88 11.62 -10.34
N VAL A 66 4.06 12.53 -9.39
CA VAL A 66 3.82 13.97 -9.60
C VAL A 66 5.16 14.67 -9.78
N MET A 67 5.29 15.45 -10.85
CA MET A 67 6.48 16.24 -11.15
C MET A 67 6.10 17.71 -11.39
N ALA A 68 7.00 18.61 -11.02
CA ALA A 68 6.81 20.05 -11.29
C ALA A 68 6.81 20.32 -12.79
N GLN A 69 5.80 21.05 -13.28
CA GLN A 69 5.68 21.42 -14.69
C GLN A 69 6.91 22.16 -15.23
N ALA A 70 7.54 23.01 -14.41
CA ALA A 70 8.76 23.73 -14.77
C ALA A 70 9.93 22.80 -15.16
N ARG A 71 9.90 21.53 -14.72
CA ARG A 71 10.91 20.51 -15.06
C ARG A 71 10.42 19.51 -16.11
N GLY A 72 9.26 19.75 -16.74
CA GLY A 72 8.65 18.84 -17.70
C GLY A 72 9.50 18.58 -18.95
N HIS A 73 10.39 19.51 -19.30
CA HIS A 73 11.31 19.37 -20.44
C HIS A 73 12.71 18.88 -20.06
N ASP A 74 12.99 18.64 -18.77
CA ASP A 74 14.30 18.17 -18.32
C ASP A 74 14.48 16.68 -18.68
N PRO A 75 15.41 16.31 -19.57
CA PRO A 75 15.61 14.93 -19.99
C PRO A 75 16.00 14.00 -18.84
N LEU A 76 16.71 14.51 -17.83
CA LEU A 76 17.07 13.71 -16.66
C LEU A 76 15.82 13.38 -15.84
N MET A 77 14.92 14.34 -15.67
CA MET A 77 13.67 14.12 -14.94
C MET A 77 12.75 13.14 -15.69
N ALA A 78 12.71 13.22 -17.03
CA ALA A 78 11.99 12.26 -17.85
C ALA A 78 12.54 10.83 -17.66
N TRP A 79 13.87 10.68 -17.73
CA TRP A 79 14.52 9.39 -17.50
C TRP A 79 14.23 8.83 -16.10
N VAL A 80 14.37 9.63 -15.04
CA VAL A 80 14.06 9.21 -13.66
C VAL A 80 12.60 8.77 -13.55
N ALA A 81 11.67 9.52 -14.13
CA ALA A 81 10.26 9.17 -14.11
C ALA A 81 10.00 7.80 -14.74
N ASP A 82 10.67 7.49 -15.84
CA ASP A 82 10.53 6.20 -16.50
C ASP A 82 11.14 5.06 -15.69
N GLN A 83 12.28 5.28 -15.02
CA GLN A 83 12.84 4.28 -14.09
C GLN A 83 11.89 4.00 -12.92
N VAL A 84 11.28 5.04 -12.34
CA VAL A 84 10.30 4.89 -11.25
C VAL A 84 9.05 4.12 -11.73
N LYS A 85 8.53 4.43 -12.92
CA LYS A 85 7.39 3.71 -13.51
C LYS A 85 7.72 2.23 -13.77
N LEU A 86 8.93 1.95 -14.24
CA LEU A 86 9.38 0.58 -14.50
C LEU A 86 9.40 -0.22 -13.18
N ALA A 87 10.08 0.30 -12.16
CA ALA A 87 10.13 -0.34 -10.85
C ALA A 87 8.73 -0.50 -10.21
N ALA A 88 7.87 0.50 -10.35
CA ALA A 88 6.49 0.41 -9.88
C ALA A 88 5.71 -0.70 -10.61
N THR A 89 5.88 -0.83 -11.93
CA THR A 89 5.22 -1.88 -12.72
C THR A 89 5.61 -3.27 -12.21
N GLU A 90 6.89 -3.51 -11.93
CA GLU A 90 7.37 -4.79 -11.39
C GLU A 90 6.70 -5.13 -10.05
N VAL A 91 6.63 -4.16 -9.13
CA VAL A 91 6.04 -4.34 -7.80
C VAL A 91 4.54 -4.59 -7.87
N TYR A 92 3.82 -3.81 -8.68
CA TYR A 92 2.35 -3.87 -8.72
C TYR A 92 1.80 -4.91 -9.70
N ALA A 93 2.53 -5.32 -10.74
CA ALA A 93 2.14 -6.42 -11.62
C ALA A 93 2.12 -7.77 -10.89
N ALA A 94 3.13 -8.03 -10.05
CA ALA A 94 3.20 -9.24 -9.22
C ALA A 94 2.04 -9.36 -8.21
N THR A 95 1.41 -8.23 -7.90
CA THR A 95 0.39 -8.09 -6.85
C THR A 95 -1.04 -8.30 -7.38
N SER A 96 -1.28 -8.15 -8.69
CA SER A 96 -2.62 -8.21 -9.32
C SER A 96 -3.08 -9.61 -9.74
N SER A 97 -2.24 -10.66 -9.59
CA SER A 97 -2.49 -11.99 -10.19
C SER A 97 -3.02 -13.08 -9.22
N ARG A 98 -3.39 -12.78 -7.95
CA ARG A 98 -3.89 -13.81 -7.00
C ARG A 98 -4.96 -13.32 -6.03
#